data_AF-A0A672FWT2-F1
#
_entry.id   AF-A0A672FWT2-F1
#
_cell.length_a   1.000
_cell.length_b   1.000
_cell.length_c   1.000
_cell.angle_alpha   90.00
_cell.angle_beta   90.00
_cell.angle_gamma   90.00
#
_symmetry.space_group_name_H-M   'P 1'
#
loop_
_entity.id
_entity.type
_entity.pdbx_description
1 polymer ?
#
loop_
_entity_poly.entity_id
_entity_poly.type
_entity_poly.pdbx_seq_one_letter_code
_entity_poly.pdbx_strand_id
1 'polypeptide(L)'
;LKSSDGVDIILLFQIIVLIYFPFSAEKPGSCPPLSFYGIASCYRYSQYRCTCDQDCPGKFKCCNFGCGLVCVRPVPVEKPGVCPRRTHVDWKFCSRFTPNNCTCDQECPGKLKCCDFGCGPTCVKPVTAVL
;
A
#
# COMPACT_ATOMS: atom_id res chain seq x y z
N LEU A 1 -49.91 -19.20 -2.94
CA LEU A 1 -48.69 -19.67 -3.65
C LEU A 1 -47.90 -18.44 -4.06
N LYS A 2 -47.04 -17.91 -3.18
CA LYS A 2 -46.22 -16.73 -3.47
C LYS A 2 -44.79 -17.21 -3.61
N SER A 3 -44.29 -17.17 -4.84
CA SER A 3 -42.95 -17.59 -5.28
C SER A 3 -41.88 -16.94 -4.40
N SER A 4 -41.24 -17.75 -3.54
CA SER A 4 -40.12 -17.37 -2.67
C SER A 4 -38.75 -17.82 -3.22
N ASP A 5 -38.76 -18.62 -4.29
CA ASP A 5 -37.58 -19.36 -4.77
C ASP A 5 -36.48 -18.46 -5.37
N GLY A 6 -36.84 -17.25 -5.84
CA GLY A 6 -35.90 -16.32 -6.46
C GLY A 6 -35.01 -15.56 -5.47
N VAL A 7 -35.49 -15.32 -4.24
CA VAL A 7 -34.73 -14.58 -3.22
C VAL A 7 -33.71 -15.50 -2.55
N ASP A 8 -34.06 -16.77 -2.34
CA ASP A 8 -33.16 -17.79 -1.78
C ASP A 8 -31.97 -18.09 -2.70
N ILE A 9 -32.18 -18.18 -4.02
CA ILE A 9 -31.09 -18.44 -4.99
C ILE A 9 -30.07 -17.28 -5.01
N ILE A 10 -30.53 -16.03 -4.95
CA ILE A 10 -29.64 -14.86 -4.93
C ILE A 10 -28.82 -14.86 -3.63
N LEU A 11 -29.46 -15.14 -2.49
CA LEU A 11 -28.79 -15.20 -1.20
C LEU A 11 -27.73 -16.32 -1.17
N LEU A 12 -28.05 -17.50 -1.71
CA LEU A 12 -27.12 -18.61 -1.86
C LEU A 12 -25.94 -18.24 -2.77
N PHE A 13 -26.18 -17.59 -3.91
CA PHE A 13 -25.11 -17.15 -4.81
C PHE A 13 -24.18 -16.14 -4.15
N GLN A 14 -24.73 -15.18 -3.38
CA GLN A 14 -23.92 -14.22 -2.61
C GLN A 14 -23.10 -14.92 -1.52
N ILE A 15 -23.68 -15.87 -0.78
CA ILE A 15 -22.96 -16.67 0.22
C ILE A 15 -21.83 -17.49 -0.43
N ILE A 16 -22.11 -18.14 -1.56
CA ILE A 16 -21.12 -18.88 -2.35
C ILE A 16 -19.98 -17.94 -2.78
N VAL A 17 -20.27 -16.77 -3.34
CA VAL A 17 -19.23 -15.80 -3.73
C VAL A 17 -18.37 -15.39 -2.52
N LEU A 18 -18.95 -15.15 -1.35
CA LEU A 18 -18.20 -14.80 -0.13
C LEU A 18 -17.37 -15.97 0.43
N ILE A 19 -17.81 -17.22 0.27
CA ILE A 19 -17.07 -18.41 0.70
C ILE A 19 -15.91 -18.72 -0.26
N TYR A 20 -16.13 -18.62 -1.58
CA TYR A 20 -15.14 -19.00 -2.59
C TYR A 20 -14.20 -17.87 -3.00
N PHE A 21 -14.62 -16.60 -2.83
CA PHE A 21 -13.82 -15.42 -3.14
C PHE A 21 -13.73 -14.51 -1.91
N PRO A 22 -12.94 -14.90 -0.89
CA PRO A 22 -12.66 -13.99 0.21
C PRO A 22 -12.03 -12.72 -0.38
N PHE A 23 -12.58 -11.57 0.01
CA PHE A 23 -12.06 -10.26 -0.39
C PHE A 23 -10.59 -10.15 0.04
N SER A 24 -9.68 -10.26 -0.93
CA SER A 24 -8.25 -10.13 -0.65
C SER A 24 -7.93 -8.65 -0.43
N ALA A 25 -7.78 -8.26 0.83
CA ALA A 25 -7.40 -6.90 1.18
C ALA A 25 -5.99 -6.60 0.66
N GLU A 26 -5.89 -5.65 -0.27
CA GLU A 26 -4.62 -5.23 -0.86
C GLU A 26 -3.81 -4.39 0.15
N LYS A 27 -2.54 -4.75 0.35
CA LYS A 27 -1.63 -3.97 1.21
C LYS A 27 -1.14 -2.72 0.49
N PRO A 28 -0.88 -1.62 1.21
CA PRO A 28 -0.41 -0.37 0.62
C PRO A 28 0.96 -0.52 -0.05
N GLY A 29 1.18 0.28 -1.08
CA GLY A 29 2.40 0.26 -1.90
C GLY A 29 2.22 -0.51 -3.21
N SER A 30 3.23 -0.44 -4.07
CA SER A 30 3.23 -1.10 -5.38
C SER A 30 4.31 -2.16 -5.47
N CYS A 31 4.10 -3.14 -6.35
CA CYS A 31 5.16 -4.09 -6.67
C CYS A 31 6.34 -3.37 -7.32
N PRO A 32 7.59 -3.65 -6.89
CA PRO A 32 8.76 -3.07 -7.53
C PRO A 32 8.86 -3.52 -8.99
N PRO A 33 9.50 -2.71 -9.85
CA PRO A 33 9.74 -3.12 -11.23
C PRO A 33 10.69 -4.32 -11.26
N LEU A 34 10.50 -5.19 -12.26
CA LEU A 34 11.32 -6.39 -12.47
C LEU A 34 12.83 -6.11 -12.52
N SER A 35 13.22 -4.93 -13.01
CA SER A 35 14.62 -4.49 -13.10
C SER A 35 15.32 -4.38 -11.74
N PHE A 36 14.57 -4.15 -10.65
CA PHE A 36 15.15 -3.98 -9.31
C PHE A 36 15.62 -5.28 -8.67
N TYR A 37 15.03 -6.42 -9.06
CA TYR A 37 15.29 -7.71 -8.42
C TYR A 37 16.05 -8.70 -9.32
N GLY A 38 16.29 -8.36 -10.59
CA GLY A 38 16.98 -9.24 -11.53
C GLY A 38 16.26 -10.57 -11.76
N ILE A 39 16.55 -11.20 -12.91
CA ILE A 39 15.94 -12.48 -13.32
C ILE A 39 16.26 -13.63 -12.34
N ALA A 40 17.21 -13.44 -11.42
CA ALA A 40 17.66 -14.44 -10.44
C ALA A 40 16.71 -14.65 -9.23
N SER A 41 15.60 -13.92 -9.12
CA SER A 41 14.76 -13.92 -7.91
C SER A 41 13.82 -15.14 -7.76
N CYS A 42 13.51 -15.82 -8.85
CA CYS A 42 12.55 -16.93 -8.87
C CYS A 42 13.03 -18.17 -8.11
N TYR A 43 14.33 -18.47 -8.24
CA TYR A 43 14.94 -19.66 -7.63
C TYR A 43 15.41 -19.41 -6.20
N ARG A 44 15.76 -18.16 -5.87
CA ARG A 44 16.32 -17.79 -4.56
C ARG A 44 15.27 -17.65 -3.46
N TYR A 45 14.01 -17.36 -3.81
CA TYR A 45 12.91 -17.12 -2.86
C TYR A 45 11.82 -18.20 -2.87
N SER A 46 12.15 -19.46 -3.20
CA SER A 46 11.16 -20.56 -3.24
C SER A 46 10.42 -20.79 -1.91
N GLN A 47 10.98 -20.30 -0.80
CA GLN A 47 10.41 -20.37 0.55
C GLN A 47 9.36 -19.28 0.85
N TYR A 48 9.13 -18.33 -0.06
CA TYR A 48 8.23 -17.17 0.13
C TYR A 48 7.13 -17.09 -0.93
N ARG A 49 6.65 -18.25 -1.38
CA ARG A 49 5.49 -18.33 -2.28
C ARG A 49 4.24 -17.81 -1.56
N CYS A 50 3.47 -17.01 -2.26
CA CYS A 50 2.23 -16.43 -1.77
C CYS A 50 1.17 -16.50 -2.88
N THR A 51 -0.10 -16.40 -2.50
CA THR A 51 -1.24 -16.26 -3.42
C THR A 51 -1.85 -14.87 -3.35
N CYS A 52 -1.72 -14.20 -2.20
CA CYS A 52 -2.15 -12.83 -2.01
C CYS A 52 -1.31 -12.08 -0.96
N ASP A 53 -1.53 -10.78 -0.85
CA ASP A 53 -0.80 -9.91 0.08
C ASP A 53 -0.89 -10.37 1.54
N GLN A 54 -2.02 -10.99 1.95
CA GLN A 54 -2.23 -11.45 3.33
C GLN A 54 -1.32 -12.63 3.72
N ASP A 55 -0.88 -13.43 2.74
CA ASP A 55 0.06 -14.53 2.99
C ASP A 55 1.46 -14.01 3.38
N CYS A 56 1.75 -12.75 3.02
CA CYS A 56 3.02 -12.14 3.31
C CYS A 56 3.06 -11.53 4.72
N PRO A 57 4.20 -11.63 5.43
CA PRO A 57 4.33 -11.04 6.76
C PRO A 57 4.36 -9.50 6.70
N GLY A 58 3.79 -8.84 7.71
CA GLY A 58 3.85 -7.39 7.86
C GLY A 58 3.40 -6.62 6.62
N LYS A 59 4.23 -5.69 6.14
CA LYS A 59 3.95 -4.81 4.98
C LYS A 59 4.36 -5.40 3.62
N PHE A 60 4.81 -6.65 3.56
CA PHE A 60 5.25 -7.26 2.30
C PHE A 60 4.03 -7.52 1.39
N LYS A 61 4.20 -7.27 0.09
CA LYS A 61 3.21 -7.54 -0.95
C LYS A 61 3.56 -8.82 -1.72
N CYS A 62 2.53 -9.51 -2.17
CA CYS A 62 2.66 -10.68 -3.03
C CYS A 62 2.70 -10.24 -4.50
N CYS A 63 3.90 -10.26 -5.08
CA CYS A 63 4.14 -9.72 -6.41
C CYS A 63 4.44 -10.81 -7.43
N ASN A 64 3.85 -10.69 -8.62
CA ASN A 64 4.09 -11.59 -9.73
C ASN A 64 5.27 -11.08 -10.58
N PHE A 65 6.34 -11.85 -10.66
CA PHE A 65 7.51 -11.54 -11.49
C PHE A 65 7.64 -12.46 -12.71
N GLY A 66 6.53 -13.01 -13.20
CA GLY A 66 6.46 -13.88 -14.38
C GLY A 66 6.82 -15.33 -14.10
N CYS A 67 7.79 -15.56 -13.22
CA CYS A 67 8.20 -16.91 -12.78
C CYS A 67 7.51 -17.40 -11.51
N GLY A 68 6.69 -16.56 -10.88
CA GLY A 68 6.01 -16.88 -9.64
C GLY A 68 5.60 -15.65 -8.84
N LEU A 69 4.77 -15.91 -7.85
CA LEU A 69 4.33 -14.96 -6.83
C LEU A 69 5.23 -15.08 -5.61
N VAL A 70 5.83 -13.97 -5.18
CA VAL A 70 6.73 -13.92 -4.03
C VAL A 70 6.47 -12.70 -3.17
N CYS A 71 6.63 -12.87 -1.85
CA CYS A 71 6.54 -11.77 -0.90
C CYS A 71 7.76 -10.85 -1.02
N VAL A 72 7.53 -9.59 -1.39
CA VAL A 72 8.58 -8.57 -1.51
C VAL A 72 8.22 -7.31 -0.77
N ARG A 73 9.24 -6.52 -0.42
CA ARG A 73 9.02 -5.20 0.14
C ARG A 73 8.40 -4.30 -0.94
N PRO A 74 7.26 -3.65 -0.68
CA PRO A 74 6.63 -2.80 -1.67
C PRO A 74 7.43 -1.53 -1.91
N VAL A 75 7.32 -0.99 -3.12
CA VAL A 75 7.72 0.39 -3.41
C VAL A 75 6.65 1.31 -2.83
N PRO A 76 7.03 2.32 -2.04
CA PRO A 76 6.07 3.29 -1.55
C PRO A 76 5.41 4.03 -2.71
N VAL A 77 4.09 4.11 -2.69
CA VAL A 77 3.34 4.90 -3.68
C VAL A 77 3.30 6.35 -3.20
N GLU A 78 3.80 7.26 -4.02
CA GLU A 78 3.65 8.70 -3.84
C GLU A 78 2.16 9.07 -3.91
N LYS A 79 1.66 9.79 -2.90
CA LYS A 79 0.34 10.40 -2.95
C LYS A 79 0.35 11.66 -3.83
N PRO A 80 -0.78 12.03 -4.44
CA PRO A 80 -0.88 13.24 -5.26
C PRO A 80 -0.46 14.52 -4.52
N GLY A 81 0.12 15.46 -5.28
CA GLY A 81 0.63 16.74 -4.78
C GLY A 81 2.11 16.67 -4.40
N VAL A 82 2.66 17.81 -3.98
CA VAL A 82 4.08 17.93 -3.63
C VAL A 82 4.26 18.40 -2.20
N CYS A 83 5.41 18.07 -1.62
CA CYS A 83 5.78 18.61 -0.32
C CYS A 83 5.87 20.15 -0.40
N PRO A 84 5.28 20.88 0.55
CA PRO A 84 5.42 22.33 0.62
C PRO A 84 6.91 22.73 0.59
N ARG A 85 7.26 23.79 -0.15
CA ARG A 85 8.64 24.30 -0.15
C ARG A 85 9.02 24.79 1.25
N ARG A 86 10.29 24.60 1.62
CA ARG A 86 10.91 25.21 2.79
C ARG A 86 11.03 26.72 2.57
N THR A 87 9.94 27.48 2.66
CA THR A 87 10.05 28.94 2.48
C THR A 87 10.55 29.62 3.74
N HIS A 88 10.26 29.14 4.94
CA HIS A 88 10.93 29.58 6.18
C HIS A 88 10.80 28.45 7.22
N VAL A 89 11.84 27.64 7.41
CA VAL A 89 11.87 26.72 8.56
C VAL A 89 12.20 27.58 9.78
N ASP A 90 11.18 28.23 10.34
CA ASP A 90 11.28 28.65 11.73
C ASP A 90 11.53 27.38 12.53
N TRP A 91 12.62 27.31 13.31
CA TRP A 91 12.93 26.19 14.20
C TRP A 91 11.74 25.81 15.12
N LYS A 92 10.81 26.75 15.35
CA LYS A 92 9.49 26.51 15.99
C LYS A 92 8.63 25.44 15.30
N PHE A 93 8.83 25.17 14.01
CA PHE A 93 8.16 24.06 13.31
C PHE A 93 8.64 22.70 13.81
N CYS A 94 9.94 22.52 14.04
CA CYS A 94 10.50 21.25 14.51
C CYS A 94 10.09 20.94 15.96
N SER A 95 9.79 21.96 16.77
CA SER A 95 9.25 21.76 18.14
C SER A 95 7.78 21.34 18.16
N ARG A 96 7.01 21.56 17.07
CA ARG A 96 5.58 21.24 16.99
C ARG A 96 5.29 19.85 16.40
N PHE A 97 6.25 19.26 15.71
CA PHE A 97 6.11 17.94 15.10
C PHE A 97 6.97 16.93 15.86
N THR A 98 6.40 15.78 16.14
CA THR A 98 7.20 14.63 16.58
C THR A 98 8.07 14.19 15.41
N PRO A 99 9.41 14.26 15.52
CA PRO A 99 10.29 13.76 14.48
C PRO A 99 10.04 12.26 14.28
N ASN A 100 10.01 11.82 13.02
CA ASN A 100 9.94 10.42 12.58
C ASN A 100 8.55 9.74 12.61
N ASN A 101 7.49 10.45 12.23
CA ASN A 101 6.13 9.87 12.20
C ASN A 101 5.80 9.06 10.92
N CYS A 102 6.67 9.08 9.91
CA CYS A 102 6.45 8.35 8.66
C CYS A 102 7.76 8.10 7.92
N THR A 103 7.79 7.08 7.07
CA THR A 103 8.87 6.82 6.10
C THR A 103 8.40 6.99 4.66
N CYS A 104 7.08 6.98 4.44
CA CYS A 104 6.47 7.21 3.14
C CYS A 104 5.03 7.74 3.26
N ASP A 105 4.50 8.26 2.16
CA ASP A 105 3.16 8.87 2.10
C ASP A 105 2.06 7.93 2.60
N GLN A 106 2.18 6.62 2.37
CA GLN A 106 1.17 5.61 2.74
C GLN A 106 1.01 5.44 4.24
N GLU A 107 2.00 5.82 5.04
CA GLU A 107 1.92 5.79 6.51
C GLU A 107 1.16 6.99 7.05
N CYS A 108 0.99 8.03 6.24
CA CYS A 108 0.24 9.21 6.62
C CYS A 108 -1.28 9.00 6.38
N PRO A 109 -2.14 9.52 7.27
CA PRO A 109 -3.59 9.39 7.09
C PRO A 109 -4.10 10.25 5.92
N GLY A 110 -5.14 9.77 5.24
CA GLY A 110 -5.80 10.51 4.16
C GLY A 110 -4.85 10.94 3.03
N LYS A 111 -4.91 12.22 2.65
CA LYS A 111 -4.11 12.80 1.57
C LYS A 111 -2.76 13.39 2.03
N LEU A 112 -2.38 13.21 3.29
CA LEU A 112 -1.12 13.74 3.81
C LEU A 112 0.07 13.03 3.16
N LYS A 113 1.11 13.80 2.83
CA LYS A 113 2.41 13.32 2.34
C LYS A 113 3.43 13.29 3.46
N CYS A 114 4.35 12.35 3.39
CA CYS A 114 5.49 12.24 4.28
C CYS A 114 6.62 13.11 3.73
N CYS A 115 6.90 14.22 4.40
CA CYS A 115 7.87 15.21 3.93
C CYS A 115 8.98 15.39 4.96
N ASP A 116 10.23 15.46 4.47
CA ASP A 116 11.39 15.72 5.31
C ASP A 116 11.87 17.18 5.18
N PHE A 117 11.71 17.92 6.28
CA PHE A 117 12.11 19.32 6.41
C PHE A 117 13.46 19.51 7.12
N GLY A 118 14.23 18.44 7.33
CA GLY A 118 15.55 18.49 7.97
C GLY A 118 15.53 18.36 9.49
N CYS A 119 14.36 18.10 10.07
CA CYS A 119 14.19 17.76 11.49
C CYS A 119 13.33 16.51 11.68
N GLY A 120 13.36 15.62 10.70
CA GLY A 120 12.64 14.35 10.71
C GLY A 120 11.42 14.37 9.76
N PRO A 121 11.09 13.21 9.17
CA PRO A 121 9.94 13.08 8.29
C PRO A 121 8.64 13.22 9.08
N THR A 122 7.70 13.97 8.51
CA THR A 122 6.40 14.20 9.13
C THR A 122 5.27 14.28 8.11
N CYS A 123 4.06 13.91 8.54
CA CYS A 123 2.88 13.92 7.69
C CYS A 123 2.30 15.32 7.58
N VAL A 124 2.31 15.89 6.37
CA VAL A 124 1.81 17.25 6.11
C VAL A 124 0.82 17.27 4.94
N LYS A 125 0.00 18.33 4.90
CA LYS A 125 -0.90 18.56 3.76
C LYS A 125 -0.04 18.89 2.53
N PRO A 126 -0.24 18.18 1.40
CA PRO A 126 0.46 18.51 0.17
C PRO A 126 -0.02 19.86 -0.38
N VAL A 127 0.86 20.53 -1.13
CA VAL A 127 0.43 21.62 -2.01
C VAL A 127 0.12 21.06 -3.39
N THR A 128 -0.83 21.68 -4.09
CA THR A 128 -1.05 21.38 -5.51
C THR A 128 0.23 21.69 -6.28
N ALA A 129 0.69 20.75 -7.09
CA ALA A 129 1.70 21.04 -8.10
C ALA A 129 1.09 22.07 -9.05
N VAL A 130 1.41 23.35 -8.85
CA VAL A 130 1.19 24.35 -9.88
C VAL A 130 2.24 24.03 -10.94
N LEU A 131 1.77 23.47 -12.06
CA LEU A 131 2.59 23.23 -13.25
C LEU A 131 3.12 24.56 -13.81
#